data_AF-A0A354DEJ1-F1
#
_entry.id   AF-A0A354DEJ1-F1
#
_cell.length_a   1.000
_cell.length_b   1.000
_cell.length_c   1.000
_cell.angle_alpha   90.00
_cell.angle_beta   90.00
_cell.angle_gamma   90.00
#
_symmetry.space_group_name_H-M   'P 1'
#
loop_
_entity.id
_entity.type
_entity.pdbx_description
1 polymer ?
#
loop_
_entity_poly.entity_id
_entity_poly.type
_entity_poly.pdbx_seq_one_letter_code
_entity_poly.pdbx_strand_id
1 'polypeptide(L)'
;MVKRSKVEEYRTNQKKRGIAAVKVKENDGVLFVHLCKDEENLLLLSNQGNSIRFTFDEVQMTGRNTAGVRGMKLEDEDEVGYSFPLHEEDGRLIQLITKEGVVKRTAVNQISNQGRGGKGSPLIRRRKVQPHQIIMAFIEQDFQYRLIGLTIQEQEVMLDWMKFSSELTVNDPGSIGRNQLNLTFGEELKKIRLEPRIEV
;
A
#
# COMPACT_ATOMS: atom_id res chain seq x y z
N MET A 1 -1.44 -9.58 -9.14
CA MET A 1 -0.63 -10.82 -8.91
C MET A 1 0.66 -10.48 -8.15
N VAL A 2 1.44 -11.46 -7.66
CA VAL A 2 2.80 -11.22 -7.14
C VAL A 2 3.82 -12.14 -7.80
N LYS A 3 5.04 -11.66 -8.06
CA LYS A 3 6.12 -12.41 -8.73
C LYS A 3 7.47 -11.98 -8.17
N ARG A 4 8.36 -12.96 -7.93
CA ARG A 4 9.73 -12.74 -7.47
C ARG A 4 10.72 -13.32 -8.50
N SER A 5 11.81 -12.63 -8.74
CA SER A 5 12.90 -13.07 -9.63
C SER A 5 14.23 -12.51 -9.14
N LYS A 6 15.31 -13.25 -9.38
CA LYS A 6 16.68 -12.81 -9.10
C LYS A 6 17.01 -11.50 -9.79
N VAL A 7 17.76 -10.63 -9.12
CA VAL A 7 18.23 -9.36 -9.69
C VAL A 7 19.17 -9.62 -10.87
N GLU A 8 19.94 -10.70 -10.82
CA GLU A 8 20.87 -11.13 -11.86
C GLU A 8 20.18 -11.38 -13.22
N GLU A 9 18.89 -11.74 -13.23
CA GLU A 9 18.11 -11.92 -14.45
C GLU A 9 18.01 -10.64 -15.31
N TYR A 10 18.25 -9.48 -14.68
CA TYR A 10 18.21 -8.17 -15.30
C TYR A 10 19.61 -7.64 -15.68
N ARG A 11 20.69 -8.36 -15.35
CA ARG A 11 22.04 -8.08 -15.88
C ARG A 11 22.11 -8.53 -17.34
N THR A 12 21.63 -7.67 -18.23
CA THR A 12 21.65 -7.87 -19.68
C THR A 12 22.45 -6.80 -20.40
N ASN A 13 23.01 -7.14 -21.56
CA ASN A 13 23.66 -6.17 -22.45
C ASN A 13 22.64 -5.33 -23.26
N GLN A 14 21.34 -5.61 -23.16
CA GLN A 14 20.28 -4.87 -23.85
C GLN A 14 19.93 -3.57 -23.12
N LYS A 15 20.43 -2.43 -23.61
CA LYS A 15 20.20 -1.11 -22.99
C LYS A 15 19.00 -0.32 -23.56
N LYS A 16 18.59 -0.56 -24.82
CA LYS A 16 17.64 0.32 -25.55
C LYS A 16 16.22 -0.23 -25.72
N ARG A 17 16.05 -1.55 -25.86
CA ARG A 17 14.74 -2.17 -26.21
C ARG A 17 13.89 -2.50 -24.97
N GLY A 18 14.44 -2.34 -23.76
CA GLY A 18 13.86 -2.88 -22.54
C GLY A 18 13.89 -4.42 -22.52
N ILE A 19 13.58 -4.99 -21.36
CA ILE A 19 13.47 -6.45 -21.19
C ILE A 19 12.15 -6.79 -20.52
N ALA A 20 11.49 -7.86 -20.98
CA ALA A 20 10.28 -8.35 -20.33
C ALA A 20 10.61 -8.77 -18.89
N ALA A 21 9.82 -8.31 -17.92
CA ALA A 21 10.04 -8.53 -16.48
C ALA A 21 8.97 -9.42 -15.82
N VAL A 22 7.76 -9.44 -16.40
CA VAL A 22 6.58 -10.18 -15.92
C VAL A 22 5.57 -10.30 -17.07
N LYS A 23 4.78 -11.39 -17.09
CA LYS A 23 3.60 -11.51 -17.95
C LYS A 23 2.40 -10.93 -17.22
N VAL A 24 1.85 -9.86 -17.74
CA VAL A 24 0.65 -9.20 -17.19
C VAL A 24 -0.57 -9.67 -17.97
N LYS A 25 -1.67 -9.94 -17.27
CA LYS A 25 -2.94 -10.31 -17.91
C LYS A 25 -3.60 -9.07 -18.52
N GLU A 26 -4.54 -9.29 -19.41
CA GLU A 26 -5.42 -8.22 -19.90
C GLU A 26 -6.15 -7.57 -18.70
N ASN A 27 -6.19 -6.23 -18.68
CA ASN A 27 -6.75 -5.41 -17.59
C ASN A 27 -6.05 -5.54 -16.23
N ASP A 28 -4.79 -5.99 -16.19
CA ASP A 28 -3.94 -5.94 -14.99
C ASP A 28 -2.71 -5.03 -15.24
N GLY A 29 -2.01 -4.66 -14.19
CA GLY A 29 -0.88 -3.72 -14.26
C GLY A 29 0.19 -4.01 -13.21
N VAL A 30 1.40 -3.53 -13.46
CA VAL A 30 2.46 -3.52 -12.44
C VAL A 30 2.34 -2.24 -11.63
N LEU A 31 1.88 -2.35 -10.39
CA LEU A 31 1.72 -1.22 -9.48
C LEU A 31 2.99 -0.92 -8.68
N PHE A 32 3.69 -1.97 -8.24
CA PHE A 32 4.84 -1.86 -7.35
C PHE A 32 5.96 -2.80 -7.76
N VAL A 33 7.20 -2.34 -7.60
CA VAL A 33 8.42 -3.13 -7.77
C VAL A 33 9.32 -2.84 -6.58
N HIS A 34 9.75 -3.89 -5.90
CA HIS A 34 10.60 -3.80 -4.71
C HIS A 34 11.88 -4.58 -4.92
N LEU A 35 12.99 -4.05 -4.40
CA LEU A 35 14.13 -4.89 -4.05
C LEU A 35 13.81 -5.52 -2.70
N CYS A 36 13.97 -6.84 -2.60
CA CYS A 36 13.65 -7.60 -1.40
C CYS A 36 14.74 -8.62 -1.10
N LYS A 37 14.80 -9.02 0.17
CA LYS A 37 15.62 -10.14 0.65
C LYS A 37 14.71 -11.32 1.00
N ASP A 38 15.26 -12.52 1.05
CA ASP A 38 14.46 -13.73 1.20
C ASP A 38 13.82 -13.83 2.61
N GLU A 39 14.44 -13.24 3.61
CA GLU A 39 13.98 -13.23 5.01
C GLU A 39 12.88 -12.18 5.30
N GLU A 40 12.50 -11.39 4.29
CA GLU A 40 11.45 -10.39 4.42
C GLU A 40 10.05 -10.98 4.15
N ASN A 41 9.06 -10.24 4.64
CA ASN A 41 7.64 -10.49 4.40
C ASN A 41 7.11 -9.48 3.39
N LEU A 42 6.09 -9.86 2.64
CA LEU A 42 5.31 -8.97 1.81
C LEU A 42 3.97 -8.67 2.46
N LEU A 43 3.71 -7.40 2.72
CA LEU A 43 2.38 -6.90 3.03
C LEU A 43 1.72 -6.38 1.75
N LEU A 44 0.53 -6.88 1.46
CA LEU A 44 -0.37 -6.29 0.47
C LEU A 44 -1.55 -5.65 1.20
N LEU A 45 -1.97 -4.48 0.72
CA LEU A 45 -3.10 -3.72 1.23
C LEU A 45 -4.03 -3.39 0.06
N SER A 46 -5.31 -3.74 0.20
CA SER A 46 -6.33 -3.40 -0.79
C SER A 46 -6.93 -2.01 -0.54
N ASN A 47 -7.50 -1.41 -1.58
CA ASN A 47 -8.12 -0.09 -1.49
C ASN A 47 -9.31 -0.07 -0.52
N GLN A 48 -10.03 -1.20 -0.39
CA GLN A 48 -11.12 -1.35 0.58
C GLN A 48 -10.64 -1.67 2.01
N GLY A 49 -9.33 -1.74 2.24
CA GLY A 49 -8.75 -1.73 3.59
C GLY A 49 -8.50 -3.09 4.23
N ASN A 50 -8.54 -4.17 3.45
CA ASN A 50 -8.01 -5.46 3.91
C ASN A 50 -6.50 -5.53 3.67
N SER A 51 -5.77 -6.18 4.56
CA SER A 51 -4.36 -6.48 4.37
C SER A 51 -4.04 -7.97 4.51
N ILE A 52 -3.01 -8.41 3.78
CA ILE A 52 -2.48 -9.77 3.87
C ILE A 52 -0.95 -9.69 3.93
N ARG A 53 -0.36 -10.38 4.91
CA ARG A 53 1.09 -10.43 5.13
C ARG A 53 1.54 -11.89 5.05
N PHE A 54 2.52 -12.19 4.21
CA PHE A 54 3.09 -13.53 4.05
C PHE A 54 4.60 -13.43 3.79
N THR A 55 5.33 -14.53 4.00
CA THR A 55 6.78 -14.56 3.76
C THR A 55 7.07 -14.60 2.26
N PHE A 56 8.20 -14.04 1.83
CA PHE A 56 8.57 -14.12 0.40
C PHE A 56 8.77 -15.56 -0.08
N ASP A 57 9.09 -16.50 0.80
CA ASP A 57 9.24 -17.92 0.48
C ASP A 57 7.98 -18.58 -0.05
N GLU A 58 6.79 -18.07 0.28
CA GLU A 58 5.55 -18.53 -0.33
C GLU A 58 5.43 -18.15 -1.81
N VAL A 59 6.22 -17.16 -2.25
CA VAL A 59 6.33 -16.72 -3.65
C VAL A 59 7.58 -17.33 -4.25
N GLN A 60 7.38 -18.47 -4.93
CA GLN A 60 8.45 -19.16 -5.63
C GLN A 60 9.18 -18.21 -6.58
N MET A 61 10.51 -18.24 -6.52
CA MET A 61 11.35 -17.47 -7.40
C MET A 61 11.28 -18.04 -8.82
N THR A 62 10.95 -17.21 -9.80
CA THR A 62 10.80 -17.60 -11.19
C THR A 62 11.60 -16.68 -12.12
N GLY A 63 11.79 -17.11 -13.37
CA GLY A 63 12.43 -16.28 -14.40
C GLY A 63 11.59 -15.04 -14.75
N ARG A 64 12.13 -14.17 -15.61
CA ARG A 64 11.46 -12.91 -15.97
C ARG A 64 10.09 -13.09 -16.64
N ASN A 65 9.96 -14.00 -17.59
CA ASN A 65 8.77 -14.07 -18.45
C ASN A 65 7.65 -14.97 -17.89
N THR A 66 7.25 -14.75 -16.63
CA THR A 66 6.19 -15.51 -15.93
C THR A 66 5.14 -14.58 -15.33
N ALA A 67 3.94 -15.10 -15.06
CA ALA A 67 2.84 -14.31 -14.48
C ALA A 67 2.89 -14.19 -12.95
N GLY A 68 3.67 -15.05 -12.28
CA GLY A 68 3.70 -15.14 -10.83
C GLY A 68 2.53 -15.92 -10.23
N VAL A 69 2.27 -15.70 -8.96
CA VAL A 69 1.24 -16.39 -8.17
C VAL A 69 0.24 -15.39 -7.55
N ARG A 70 -0.89 -15.91 -7.06
CA ARG A 70 -1.85 -15.07 -6.33
C ARG A 70 -1.28 -14.72 -4.95
N GLY A 71 -1.17 -13.41 -4.68
CA GLY A 71 -0.77 -12.87 -3.37
C GLY A 71 -1.97 -12.61 -2.45
N MET A 72 -3.07 -12.08 -2.98
CA MET A 72 -4.30 -11.79 -2.25
C MET A 72 -5.51 -12.21 -3.07
N LYS A 73 -6.57 -12.70 -2.41
CA LYS A 73 -7.90 -12.83 -3.00
C LYS A 73 -8.68 -11.55 -2.71
N LEU A 74 -8.95 -10.78 -3.74
CA LEU A 74 -9.74 -9.56 -3.67
C LEU A 74 -11.23 -9.90 -3.70
N GLU A 75 -12.04 -9.07 -3.05
CA GLU A 75 -13.49 -9.05 -3.26
C GLU A 75 -13.79 -8.36 -4.61
N ASP A 76 -15.04 -8.44 -5.05
CA ASP A 76 -15.46 -7.77 -6.28
C ASP A 76 -15.22 -6.25 -6.17
N GLU A 77 -14.72 -5.65 -7.26
CA GLU A 77 -14.40 -4.21 -7.36
C GLU A 77 -13.30 -3.72 -6.38
N ASP A 78 -12.59 -4.62 -5.72
CA ASP A 78 -11.40 -4.28 -4.91
C ASP A 78 -10.11 -4.50 -5.71
N GLU A 79 -9.10 -3.70 -5.38
CA GLU A 79 -7.79 -3.74 -6.02
C GLU A 79 -6.70 -3.65 -4.96
N VAL A 80 -5.52 -4.22 -5.24
CA VAL A 80 -4.35 -3.95 -4.39
C VAL A 80 -3.96 -2.49 -4.57
N GLY A 81 -4.05 -1.72 -3.50
CA GLY A 81 -3.67 -0.31 -3.50
C GLY A 81 -2.20 -0.09 -3.17
N TYR A 82 -1.64 -0.91 -2.28
CA TYR A 82 -0.28 -0.71 -1.74
C TYR A 82 0.41 -2.05 -1.45
N SER A 83 1.74 -2.03 -1.48
CA SER A 83 2.55 -3.15 -1.04
C SER A 83 3.84 -2.69 -0.36
N PHE A 84 4.26 -3.43 0.67
CA PHE A 84 5.43 -3.09 1.48
C PHE A 84 6.25 -4.35 1.76
N PRO A 85 7.55 -4.39 1.41
CA PRO A 85 8.48 -5.36 1.99
C PRO A 85 8.78 -4.97 3.43
N LEU A 86 8.70 -5.95 4.33
CA LEU A 86 8.79 -5.74 5.77
C LEU A 86 9.73 -6.76 6.39
N HIS A 87 10.45 -6.39 7.44
CA HIS A 87 11.13 -7.37 8.26
C HIS A 87 10.12 -8.15 9.12
N GLU A 88 10.53 -9.28 9.70
CA GLU A 88 9.67 -10.07 10.58
C GLU A 88 9.27 -9.26 11.82
N GLU A 89 10.27 -8.72 12.52
CA GLU A 89 10.12 -7.83 13.68
C GLU A 89 10.17 -6.35 13.27
N ASP A 90 9.15 -5.91 12.54
CA ASP A 90 9.09 -4.54 12.03
C ASP A 90 8.31 -3.61 12.98
N GLY A 91 9.03 -2.78 13.72
CA GLY A 91 8.47 -1.80 14.66
C GLY A 91 7.99 -0.50 14.00
N ARG A 92 8.06 -0.39 12.68
CA ARG A 92 7.62 0.81 11.95
C ARG A 92 6.10 0.94 11.94
N LEU A 93 5.62 2.10 11.51
CA LEU A 93 4.20 2.43 11.51
C LEU A 93 3.71 2.61 10.08
N ILE A 94 2.56 2.02 9.77
CA ILE A 94 1.82 2.33 8.55
C ILE A 94 0.82 3.43 8.87
N GLN A 95 0.89 4.52 8.12
CA GLN A 95 -0.16 5.52 8.05
C GLN A 95 -0.98 5.31 6.78
N LEU A 96 -2.30 5.34 6.91
CA LEU A 96 -3.23 5.30 5.81
C LEU A 96 -4.13 6.53 5.84
N ILE A 97 -4.52 7.00 4.66
CA ILE A 97 -5.44 8.11 4.43
C ILE A 97 -6.51 7.62 3.46
N THR A 98 -7.77 7.84 3.81
CA THR A 98 -8.92 7.48 2.98
C THR A 98 -9.49 8.69 2.24
N LYS A 99 -10.30 8.45 1.20
CA LYS A 99 -10.92 9.48 0.37
C LYS A 99 -11.74 10.49 1.19
N GLU A 100 -12.49 10.00 2.17
CA GLU A 100 -13.31 10.82 3.07
C GLU A 100 -12.52 11.46 4.23
N GLY A 101 -11.18 11.38 4.21
CA GLY A 101 -10.32 12.11 5.15
C GLY A 101 -10.03 11.38 6.47
N VAL A 102 -10.33 10.08 6.55
CA VAL A 102 -9.93 9.29 7.71
C VAL A 102 -8.45 8.95 7.62
N VAL A 103 -7.73 9.22 8.70
CA VAL A 103 -6.33 8.86 8.89
C VAL A 103 -6.24 7.81 9.99
N LYS A 104 -5.46 6.76 9.76
CA LYS A 104 -5.20 5.72 10.75
C LYS A 104 -3.72 5.38 10.76
N ARG A 105 -3.20 5.14 11.97
CA ARG A 105 -1.84 4.68 12.22
C ARG A 105 -1.90 3.29 12.83
N THR A 106 -1.13 2.37 12.30
CA THR A 106 -1.07 0.97 12.76
C THR A 106 0.37 0.53 12.85
N ALA A 107 0.76 -0.12 13.94
CA ALA A 107 2.10 -0.71 14.03
C ALA A 107 2.19 -1.94 13.12
N VAL A 108 3.29 -2.05 12.37
CA VAL A 108 3.47 -3.14 11.40
C VAL A 108 3.50 -4.50 12.09
N ASN A 109 4.16 -4.59 13.24
CA ASN A 109 4.22 -5.81 14.05
C ASN A 109 2.86 -6.33 14.55
N GLN A 110 1.81 -5.50 14.57
CA GLN A 110 0.44 -5.94 14.89
C GLN A 110 -0.26 -6.62 13.72
N ILE A 111 0.29 -6.53 12.50
CA ILE A 111 -0.26 -7.19 11.32
C ILE A 111 0.32 -8.61 11.25
N SER A 112 -0.52 -9.57 11.64
CA SER A 112 -0.15 -10.99 11.68
C SER A 112 0.14 -11.56 10.29
N ASN A 113 1.12 -12.47 10.23
CA ASN A 113 1.34 -13.30 9.06
C ASN A 113 0.19 -14.30 8.86
N GLN A 114 -0.14 -14.54 7.60
CA GLN A 114 -1.07 -15.57 7.14
C GLN A 114 -0.62 -16.08 5.76
N GLY A 115 -1.12 -17.22 5.30
CA GLY A 115 -0.74 -17.75 3.99
C GLY A 115 -1.24 -16.88 2.82
N ARG A 116 -0.45 -16.79 1.75
CA ARG A 116 -0.79 -16.02 0.54
C ARG A 116 -2.07 -16.52 -0.13
N GLY A 117 -2.71 -15.64 -0.89
CA GLY A 117 -3.90 -15.94 -1.67
C GLY A 117 -5.19 -16.00 -0.86
N GLY A 118 -5.12 -15.77 0.45
CA GLY A 118 -6.28 -15.49 1.30
C GLY A 118 -6.89 -14.10 1.06
N LYS A 119 -8.05 -13.83 1.68
CA LYS A 119 -8.75 -12.54 1.59
C LYS A 119 -8.09 -11.40 2.38
N GLY A 120 -7.13 -11.75 3.26
CA GLY A 120 -6.59 -10.81 4.23
C GLY A 120 -7.56 -10.55 5.39
N SER A 121 -7.07 -9.76 6.35
CA SER A 121 -7.81 -9.29 7.52
C SER A 121 -8.01 -7.78 7.43
N PRO A 122 -9.08 -7.21 8.03
CA PRO A 122 -9.28 -5.76 8.01
C PRO A 122 -8.11 -5.01 8.68
N LEU A 123 -7.44 -4.13 7.93
CA LEU A 123 -6.48 -3.17 8.51
C LEU A 123 -7.22 -1.94 9.05
N ILE A 124 -8.29 -1.54 8.36
CA ILE A 124 -9.27 -0.54 8.82
C ILE A 124 -10.67 -1.18 8.90
N ARG A 125 -11.48 -0.75 9.88
CA ARG A 125 -12.82 -1.31 10.10
C ARG A 125 -13.73 -1.09 8.88
N ARG A 126 -14.28 -2.16 8.30
CA ARG A 126 -15.27 -2.05 7.23
C ARG A 126 -16.52 -1.28 7.67
N ARG A 127 -17.05 -0.44 6.77
CA ARG A 127 -18.34 0.25 6.93
C ARG A 127 -19.32 -0.26 5.88
N LYS A 128 -20.59 -0.42 6.26
CA LYS A 128 -21.66 -0.81 5.34
C LYS A 128 -22.14 0.36 4.48
N VAL A 129 -22.20 1.55 5.08
CA VAL A 129 -22.58 2.81 4.42
C VAL A 129 -21.31 3.63 4.27
N GLN A 130 -21.05 4.13 3.05
CA GLN A 130 -19.81 4.82 2.67
C GLN A 130 -18.56 4.02 3.10
N PRO A 131 -18.28 2.89 2.41
CA PRO A 131 -17.09 2.10 2.68
C PRO A 131 -15.82 2.93 2.53
N HIS A 132 -14.85 2.69 3.41
CA HIS A 132 -13.53 3.31 3.30
C HIS A 132 -12.89 2.99 1.95
N GLN A 133 -12.29 4.02 1.35
CA GLN A 133 -11.45 3.89 0.16
C GLN A 133 -10.09 4.49 0.48
N ILE A 134 -9.08 3.65 0.66
CA ILE A 134 -7.71 4.09 0.91
C ILE A 134 -7.18 4.74 -0.38
N ILE A 135 -6.67 5.97 -0.24
CA ILE A 135 -6.09 6.75 -1.34
C ILE A 135 -4.61 7.09 -1.10
N MET A 136 -4.11 6.84 0.11
CA MET A 136 -2.68 6.82 0.41
C MET A 136 -2.38 5.84 1.55
N ALA A 137 -1.31 5.07 1.43
CA ALA A 137 -0.69 4.37 2.55
C ALA A 137 0.83 4.37 2.40
N PHE A 138 1.55 4.53 3.51
CA PHE A 138 3.02 4.54 3.54
C PHE A 138 3.55 4.14 4.92
N ILE A 139 4.82 3.75 4.94
CA ILE A 139 5.61 3.55 6.16
C ILE A 139 6.13 4.91 6.62
N GLU A 140 5.70 5.39 7.79
CA GLU A 140 6.00 6.75 8.28
C GLU A 140 7.51 7.04 8.32
N GLN A 141 8.29 6.06 8.78
CA GLN A 141 9.74 6.18 8.96
C GLN A 141 10.50 6.30 7.63
N ASP A 142 9.94 5.76 6.54
CA ASP A 142 10.57 5.77 5.22
C ASP A 142 10.06 6.93 4.35
N PHE A 143 9.02 7.64 4.79
CA PHE A 143 8.29 8.57 3.94
C PHE A 143 8.89 9.98 3.95
N GLN A 144 9.27 10.48 2.77
CA GLN A 144 10.05 11.71 2.60
C GLN A 144 9.34 12.79 1.79
N TYR A 145 8.04 12.63 1.52
CA TYR A 145 7.28 13.55 0.66
C TYR A 145 6.30 14.40 1.47
N ARG A 146 6.00 15.58 0.93
CA ARG A 146 4.81 16.35 1.29
C ARG A 146 3.62 15.79 0.50
N LEU A 147 2.45 15.81 1.12
CA LEU A 147 1.21 15.31 0.53
C LEU A 147 0.23 16.47 0.33
N ILE A 148 -0.21 16.65 -0.92
CA ILE A 148 -1.26 17.60 -1.29
C ILE A 148 -2.42 16.80 -1.86
N GLY A 149 -3.53 16.76 -1.13
CA GLY A 149 -4.79 16.22 -1.61
C GLY A 149 -5.46 17.20 -2.57
N LEU A 150 -6.14 16.68 -3.59
CA LEU A 150 -7.07 17.45 -4.40
C LEU A 150 -8.45 16.82 -4.25
N THR A 151 -9.45 17.61 -3.88
CA THR A 151 -10.82 17.12 -3.70
C THR A 151 -11.55 16.94 -5.03
N ILE A 152 -12.74 16.33 -5.00
CA ILE A 152 -13.62 16.24 -6.16
C ILE A 152 -14.08 17.60 -6.68
N GLN A 153 -14.06 18.64 -5.84
CA GLN A 153 -14.35 20.03 -6.20
C GLN A 153 -13.08 20.78 -6.65
N GLU A 154 -12.00 20.05 -6.91
CA GLU A 154 -10.71 20.60 -7.35
C GLU A 154 -10.09 21.58 -6.31
N GLN A 155 -10.40 21.40 -5.02
CA GLN A 155 -9.77 22.16 -3.94
C GLN A 155 -8.51 21.44 -3.45
N GLU A 156 -7.41 22.17 -3.24
CA GLU A 156 -6.21 21.62 -2.64
C GLU A 156 -6.32 21.58 -1.11
N VAL A 157 -5.98 20.43 -0.52
CA VAL A 157 -5.96 20.19 0.93
C VAL A 157 -4.57 19.68 1.30
N MET A 158 -3.88 20.40 2.18
CA MET A 158 -2.60 19.93 2.71
C MET A 158 -2.82 18.74 3.66
N LEU A 159 -2.14 17.63 3.39
CA LEU A 159 -2.18 16.43 4.23
C LEU A 159 -0.90 16.38 5.06
N ASP A 160 -0.88 17.10 6.17
CA ASP A 160 0.28 17.14 7.07
C ASP A 160 0.39 15.84 7.88
N TRP A 161 0.99 14.84 7.26
CA TRP A 161 1.12 13.52 7.84
C TRP A 161 1.97 13.49 9.11
N MET A 162 2.90 14.44 9.29
CA MET A 162 3.71 14.52 10.50
C MET A 162 2.90 15.05 11.67
N LYS A 163 2.03 16.03 11.42
CA LYS A 163 1.04 16.46 12.40
C LYS A 163 0.12 15.31 12.77
N PHE A 164 -0.35 14.53 11.79
CA PHE A 164 -1.15 13.33 12.09
C PHE A 164 -0.35 12.32 12.93
N SER A 165 0.96 12.17 12.67
CA SER A 165 1.84 11.31 13.47
C SER A 165 2.06 11.80 14.91
N SER A 166 2.00 13.10 15.18
CA SER A 166 2.12 13.63 16.54
C SER A 166 0.79 13.63 17.31
N GLU A 167 -0.34 13.79 16.62
CA GLU A 167 -1.66 13.94 17.25
C GLU A 167 -2.45 12.64 17.35
N LEU A 168 -2.26 11.69 16.42
CA LEU A 168 -3.02 10.44 16.41
C LEU A 168 -2.32 9.32 17.17
N THR A 169 -3.09 8.63 18.01
CA THR A 169 -2.68 7.36 18.63
C THR A 169 -2.45 6.29 17.57
N VAL A 170 -1.48 5.41 17.81
CA VAL A 170 -1.36 4.14 17.08
C VAL A 170 -2.50 3.21 17.52
N ASN A 171 -3.20 2.60 16.57
CA ASN A 171 -4.35 1.75 16.83
C ASN A 171 -4.22 0.38 16.17
N ASP A 172 -4.86 -0.61 16.78
CA ASP A 172 -4.85 -1.99 16.28
C ASP A 172 -5.46 -2.12 14.87
N PRO A 173 -5.07 -3.15 14.10
CA PRO A 173 -5.74 -3.53 12.87
C PRO A 173 -7.26 -3.69 13.08
N GLY A 174 -8.04 -3.24 12.10
CA GLY A 174 -9.50 -3.37 12.12
C GLY A 174 -10.23 -2.31 12.97
N SER A 175 -9.52 -1.36 13.56
CA SER A 175 -10.11 -0.13 14.12
C SER A 175 -10.35 0.92 13.02
N ILE A 176 -11.07 2.02 13.33
CA ILE A 176 -11.61 2.94 12.31
C ILE A 176 -10.71 4.13 11.96
N GLY A 177 -9.69 4.45 12.76
CA GLY A 177 -8.92 5.69 12.61
C GLY A 177 -9.69 6.94 13.08
N ARG A 178 -9.23 8.13 12.67
CA ARG A 178 -9.85 9.42 12.98
C ARG A 178 -10.01 10.25 11.72
N ASN A 179 -11.14 10.95 11.57
CA ASN A 179 -11.23 11.97 10.53
C ASN A 179 -10.28 13.12 10.89
N GLN A 180 -9.42 13.51 9.96
CA GLN A 180 -8.45 14.61 10.12
C GLN A 180 -8.67 15.73 9.12
N LEU A 181 -9.53 15.53 8.13
CA LEU A 181 -9.78 16.51 7.07
C LEU A 181 -11.16 17.14 7.26
N ASN A 182 -11.20 18.48 7.23
CA ASN A 182 -12.44 19.23 7.26
C ASN A 182 -13.03 19.32 5.84
N LEU A 183 -13.46 18.18 5.30
CA LEU A 183 -14.14 18.11 4.01
C LEU A 183 -15.63 18.47 4.19
N THR A 184 -16.20 19.18 3.21
CA THR A 184 -17.64 19.48 3.23
C THR A 184 -18.47 18.22 2.99
N PHE A 185 -19.77 18.26 3.28
CA PHE A 185 -20.62 17.08 3.13
C PHE A 185 -20.65 16.60 1.66
N GLY A 186 -20.32 15.32 1.46
CA GLY A 186 -20.25 14.71 0.12
C GLY A 186 -18.95 15.01 -0.63
N GLU A 187 -18.02 15.75 -0.03
CA GLU A 187 -16.70 15.98 -0.59
C GLU A 187 -15.72 14.87 -0.19
N GLU A 188 -14.86 14.51 -1.12
CA GLU A 188 -13.83 13.48 -0.95
C GLU A 188 -12.54 13.92 -1.65
N LEU A 189 -11.42 13.36 -1.20
CA LEU A 189 -10.16 13.39 -1.94
C LEU A 189 -10.30 12.59 -3.23
N LYS A 190 -9.99 13.25 -4.35
CA LYS A 190 -9.95 12.66 -5.69
C LYS A 190 -8.58 12.08 -6.01
N LYS A 191 -7.50 12.77 -5.62
CA LYS A 191 -6.10 12.36 -5.82
C LYS A 191 -5.19 12.95 -4.76
N ILE A 192 -4.02 12.36 -4.59
CA ILE A 192 -2.94 12.90 -3.75
C ILE A 192 -1.70 13.08 -4.63
N ARG A 193 -1.12 14.28 -4.56
CA ARG A 193 0.15 14.64 -5.19
C ARG A 193 1.25 14.58 -4.15
N LEU A 194 2.34 13.91 -4.52
CA LEU A 194 3.57 13.84 -3.72
C LEU A 194 4.50 14.96 -4.21
N GLU A 195 4.97 15.79 -3.29
CA GLU A 195 5.98 16.80 -3.58
C GLU A 195 7.25 16.49 -2.79
N PRO A 196 8.44 16.67 -3.40
CA PRO A 196 9.70 16.62 -2.65
C PRO A 196 9.63 17.56 -1.46
N ARG A 197 10.12 17.06 -0.33
CA ARG A 197 10.36 17.89 0.84
C ARG A 197 11.64 18.66 0.57
N ILE A 198 11.52 19.95 0.26
CA ILE A 198 12.69 20.84 0.23
C ILE A 198 12.99 21.11 1.70
N GLU A 199 14.07 20.51 2.21
CA GLU A 199 14.64 20.95 3.48
C GLU A 199 15.18 22.37 3.25
N VAL A 200 14.63 23.33 4.01
CA VAL A 200 15.17 24.69 4.11
C VAL A 200 16.07 24.74 5.33
#